data_AF-A0A3N6NKE1-F1
#
_entry.id   AF-A0A3N6NKE1-F1
#
_cell.length_a   1.000
_cell.length_b   1.000
_cell.length_c   1.000
_cell.angle_alpha   90.00
_cell.angle_beta   90.00
_cell.angle_gamma   90.00
#
_symmetry.space_group_name_H-M   'P 1'
#
loop_
_entity.id
_entity.type
_entity.pdbx_description
1 polymer ?
#
loop_
_entity_poly.entity_id
_entity_poly.type
_entity_poly.pdbx_seq_one_letter_code
_entity_poly.pdbx_strand_id
1 'polypeptide(L)'
;MKITTLVLNVKGEPHFEAVDHLDIDELLTVAKERVQIARDKGVDWTMGAVTFFGGELVKAVNTGEHRDVTKAIIQMVMAAWLLDSLYFGITEIQYRESEFRFVVANDGAVSHTRVPATA
;
A
#
# COMPACT_ATOMS: atom_id res chain seq x y z
N MET A 1 3.25 12.82 0.82
CA MET A 1 3.23 11.79 1.88
C MET A 1 4.38 10.82 1.66
N LYS A 2 5.19 10.56 2.69
CA LYS A 2 6.30 9.62 2.61
C LYS A 2 5.82 8.19 2.85
N ILE A 3 6.23 7.29 1.97
CA ILE A 3 5.97 5.85 2.04
C ILE A 3 7.31 5.13 2.09
N THR A 4 7.52 4.28 3.09
CA THR A 4 8.62 3.31 3.11
C THR A 4 8.05 1.93 2.84
N THR A 5 8.62 1.23 1.86
CA THR A 5 8.20 -0.13 1.51
C THR A 5 9.39 -1.07 1.64
N LEU A 6 9.26 -2.09 2.48
CA LEU A 6 10.24 -3.15 2.67
C LEU A 6 9.67 -4.47 2.13
N VAL A 7 10.37 -5.11 1.20
CA VAL A 7 10.04 -6.44 0.72
C VAL A 7 11.02 -7.44 1.30
N LEU A 8 10.50 -8.53 1.87
CA LEU A 8 11.28 -9.60 2.50
C LEU A 8 11.48 -10.78 1.55
N ASN A 9 12.63 -11.45 1.66
CA ASN A 9 12.87 -12.71 0.97
C ASN A 9 12.19 -13.90 1.68
N VAL A 10 12.40 -15.12 1.17
CA VAL A 10 11.87 -16.36 1.74
C VAL A 10 12.36 -16.68 3.16
N LYS A 11 13.45 -16.06 3.61
CA LYS A 11 14.01 -16.18 4.96
C LYS A 11 13.51 -15.09 5.92
N GLY A 12 12.68 -14.16 5.43
CA GLY A 12 12.23 -13.00 6.21
C GLY A 12 13.28 -11.87 6.31
N GLU A 13 14.33 -11.90 5.48
CA GLU A 13 15.37 -10.87 5.47
C GLU A 13 15.04 -9.77 4.44
N PRO A 14 15.49 -8.51 4.65
CA PRO A 14 15.34 -7.45 3.67
C PRO A 14 15.88 -7.85 2.29
N HIS A 15 15.01 -7.78 1.28
CA HIS A 15 15.35 -8.05 -0.11
C HIS A 15 15.36 -6.78 -0.96
N PHE A 16 14.40 -5.89 -0.69
CA PHE A 16 14.26 -4.62 -1.39
C PHE A 16 13.66 -3.58 -0.44
N GLU A 17 14.14 -2.34 -0.55
CA GLU A 17 13.60 -1.22 0.18
C GLU A 17 13.42 -0.03 -0.77
N ALA A 18 12.27 0.64 -0.67
CA ALA A 18 11.99 1.88 -1.37
C ALA A 18 11.46 2.94 -0.41
N VAL A 19 11.81 4.19 -0.70
CA VAL A 19 11.24 5.37 -0.09
C VAL A 19 10.64 6.24 -1.18
N ASP A 20 9.32 6.33 -1.21
CA ASP A 20 8.57 7.08 -2.20
C ASP A 20 7.91 8.30 -1.56
N HIS A 21 7.80 9.38 -2.33
CA HIS A 21 7.05 10.57 -1.96
C HIS A 21 5.85 10.67 -2.91
N LEU A 22 4.68 10.32 -2.39
CA LEU A 22 3.44 10.34 -3.16
C LEU A 22 2.67 11.62 -2.89
N ASP A 23 2.06 12.16 -3.94
CA ASP A 23 1.00 13.17 -3.79
C ASP A 23 -0.24 12.49 -3.20
N ILE A 24 -0.56 12.84 -1.95
CA ILE A 24 -1.70 12.26 -1.26
C ILE A 24 -3.02 12.74 -1.86
N ASP A 25 -3.09 13.96 -2.38
CA ASP A 25 -4.31 14.50 -2.97
C ASP A 25 -4.67 13.77 -4.25
N GLU A 26 -3.68 13.51 -5.11
CA GLU A 26 -3.86 12.72 -6.32
C GLU A 26 -4.26 11.28 -5.97
N LEU A 27 -3.57 10.66 -4.99
CA LEU A 27 -3.86 9.30 -4.55
C LEU A 27 -5.28 9.15 -4.01
N LEU A 28 -5.73 10.08 -3.16
CA LEU A 28 -7.09 10.09 -2.62
C LEU A 28 -8.14 10.31 -3.71
N THR A 29 -7.84 11.17 -4.69
CA THR A 29 -8.74 11.43 -5.82
C THR A 29 -9.00 10.14 -6.61
N VAL A 30 -7.94 9.44 -7.00
CA VAL A 30 -8.05 8.17 -7.75
C VAL A 30 -8.67 7.07 -6.90
N ALA A 31 -8.32 6.98 -5.62
CA ALA A 31 -8.85 5.94 -4.75
C ALA A 31 -10.36 6.10 -4.52
N LYS A 32 -10.88 7.33 -4.43
CA LYS A 32 -12.32 7.61 -4.27
C LYS A 32 -13.18 7.04 -5.40
N GLU A 33 -12.66 6.94 -6.62
CA GLU A 33 -13.35 6.31 -7.75
C GLU A 33 -13.67 4.83 -7.51
N ARG A 34 -12.91 4.17 -6.61
CA ARG A 34 -13.04 2.75 -6.28
C ARG A 34 -13.84 2.49 -5.00
N VAL A 35 -14.35 3.52 -4.34
CA VAL A 35 -15.09 3.38 -3.07
C VAL A 35 -16.36 2.54 -3.25
N GLN A 36 -17.13 2.78 -4.31
CA GLN A 36 -18.40 2.07 -4.50
C GLN A 36 -18.15 0.57 -4.72
N ILE A 37 -17.23 0.21 -5.61
CA ILE A 37 -16.88 -1.20 -5.86
C ILE A 37 -16.32 -1.87 -4.59
N ALA A 38 -15.49 -1.18 -3.80
CA ALA A 38 -14.98 -1.72 -2.56
C ALA A 38 -16.09 -1.98 -1.53
N ARG A 39 -17.11 -1.10 -1.45
CA ARG A 39 -18.30 -1.30 -0.61
C ARG A 39 -19.15 -2.48 -1.10
N ASP A 40 -19.39 -2.56 -2.40
CA ASP A 40 -20.21 -3.62 -3.01
C ASP A 40 -19.58 -5.00 -2.84
N LYS A 41 -18.25 -5.08 -2.89
CA LYS A 41 -17.48 -6.32 -2.76
C LYS A 41 -17.14 -6.69 -1.31
N GLY A 42 -17.18 -5.73 -0.40
CA GLY A 42 -16.95 -5.93 1.03
C GLY A 42 -15.48 -5.95 1.45
N VAL A 43 -15.29 -6.16 2.76
CA VAL A 43 -13.99 -6.06 3.44
C VAL A 43 -12.99 -7.10 2.95
N ASP A 44 -13.40 -8.36 2.78
CA ASP A 44 -12.50 -9.46 2.38
C ASP A 44 -11.90 -9.23 0.99
N TRP A 45 -12.71 -8.72 0.06
CA TRP A 45 -12.24 -8.37 -1.28
C TRP A 45 -11.25 -7.20 -1.24
N THR A 46 -11.53 -6.19 -0.40
CA THR A 46 -10.66 -5.01 -0.27
C THR A 46 -9.33 -5.40 0.39
N MET A 47 -9.35 -6.27 1.39
CA MET A 47 -8.14 -6.84 2.01
C MET A 47 -7.36 -7.70 1.03
N GLY A 48 -8.05 -8.53 0.24
CA GLY A 48 -7.44 -9.31 -0.83
C GLY A 48 -6.78 -8.46 -1.92
N ALA A 49 -7.27 -7.25 -2.18
CA ALA A 49 -6.62 -6.33 -3.11
C ALA A 49 -5.26 -5.85 -2.57
N VAL A 50 -5.13 -5.62 -1.27
CA VAL A 50 -3.84 -5.23 -0.64
C VAL A 50 -2.81 -6.33 -0.85
N THR A 51 -3.16 -7.58 -0.53
CA THR A 51 -2.24 -8.72 -0.69
C THR A 51 -1.96 -9.05 -2.14
N PHE A 52 -2.94 -8.89 -3.04
CA PHE A 52 -2.73 -9.04 -4.48
C PHE A 52 -1.65 -8.08 -4.98
N PHE A 53 -1.74 -6.78 -4.67
CA PHE A 53 -0.73 -5.82 -5.09
C PHE A 53 0.60 -5.98 -4.36
N GLY A 54 0.60 -6.48 -3.12
CA GLY A 54 1.81 -6.93 -2.44
C GLY A 54 2.53 -8.05 -3.22
N GLY A 55 1.78 -9.02 -3.73
CA GLY A 55 2.31 -10.09 -4.59
C GLY A 55 2.85 -9.56 -5.93
N GLU A 56 2.17 -8.60 -6.56
CA GLU A 56 2.66 -7.95 -7.78
C GLU A 56 3.97 -7.18 -7.52
N LEU A 57 4.10 -6.54 -6.36
CA LEU A 57 5.34 -5.89 -5.95
C LEU A 57 6.49 -6.89 -5.78
N VAL A 58 6.25 -8.02 -5.11
CA VAL A 58 7.26 -9.08 -4.97
C VAL A 58 7.72 -9.56 -6.34
N LYS A 59 6.80 -9.79 -7.28
CA LYS A 59 7.13 -10.19 -8.65
C LYS A 59 8.00 -9.13 -9.34
N ALA A 60 7.59 -7.86 -9.31
CA ALA A 60 8.29 -6.77 -9.95
C ALA A 60 9.72 -6.58 -9.39
N VAL A 61 9.89 -6.71 -8.07
CA VAL A 61 11.20 -6.67 -7.42
C VAL A 61 12.10 -7.81 -7.91
N ASN A 62 11.56 -9.02 -8.00
CA ASN A 62 12.32 -10.20 -8.42
C ASN A 62 12.69 -10.19 -9.93
N THR A 63 11.91 -9.51 -10.78
CA THR A 63 12.20 -9.39 -12.22
C THR A 63 13.06 -8.18 -12.59
N GLY A 64 13.23 -7.21 -11.68
CA GLY A 64 14.08 -6.03 -11.88
C GLY A 64 13.43 -4.91 -12.69
N GLU A 65 12.12 -4.94 -12.91
CA GLU A 65 11.42 -3.95 -13.73
C GLU A 65 10.98 -2.74 -12.88
N HIS A 66 11.85 -1.72 -12.78
CA HIS A 66 11.64 -0.54 -11.93
C HIS A 66 10.28 0.17 -12.10
N ARG A 67 9.74 0.22 -13.33
CA ARG A 67 8.45 0.86 -13.59
C ARG A 67 7.27 0.10 -12.95
N ASP A 68 7.38 -1.22 -12.89
CA ASP A 68 6.34 -2.07 -12.32
C ASP A 68 6.37 -2.05 -10.80
N VAL A 69 7.55 -1.86 -10.20
CA VAL A 69 7.73 -1.68 -8.75
C VAL A 69 6.94 -0.45 -8.26
N THR A 70 7.20 0.74 -8.81
CA THR A 70 6.50 1.97 -8.37
C THR A 70 4.99 1.86 -8.59
N LYS A 71 4.57 1.29 -9.73
CA LYS A 71 3.15 1.07 -10.01
C LYS A 71 2.50 0.14 -8.98
N ALA A 72 3.15 -0.98 -8.64
CA ALA A 72 2.65 -1.91 -7.64
C ALA A 72 2.55 -1.27 -6.25
N ILE A 73 3.55 -0.46 -5.86
CA ILE A 73 3.53 0.30 -4.59
C ILE A 73 2.31 1.24 -4.56
N ILE A 74 2.09 2.04 -5.61
CA ILE A 74 0.96 2.98 -5.67
C ILE A 74 -0.39 2.24 -5.56
N GLN A 75 -0.56 1.13 -6.27
CA GLN A 75 -1.79 0.34 -6.20
C GLN A 75 -2.01 -0.30 -4.82
N MET A 76 -0.94 -0.81 -4.20
CA MET A 76 -0.97 -1.35 -2.85
C MET A 76 -1.36 -0.28 -1.82
N VAL A 77 -0.75 0.90 -1.88
CA VAL A 77 -1.07 2.02 -0.98
C VAL A 77 -2.52 2.48 -1.14
N MET A 78 -3.02 2.57 -2.38
CA MET A 78 -4.43 2.89 -2.64
C MET A 78 -5.39 1.85 -2.06
N ALA A 79 -5.08 0.56 -2.23
CA ALA A 79 -5.89 -0.52 -1.68
C ALA A 79 -5.90 -0.49 -0.14
N ALA A 80 -4.74 -0.26 0.48
CA ALA A 80 -4.63 -0.10 1.93
C ALA A 80 -5.41 1.11 2.44
N TRP A 81 -5.38 2.24 1.72
CA TRP A 81 -6.19 3.41 2.04
C TRP A 81 -7.69 3.12 1.98
N LEU A 82 -8.17 2.44 0.94
CA LEU A 82 -9.58 2.05 0.81
C LEU A 82 -10.01 1.14 1.95
N LEU A 83 -9.19 0.15 2.29
CA LEU A 83 -9.44 -0.77 3.39
C LEU A 83 -9.59 -0.01 4.72
N ASP A 84 -8.61 0.82 5.05
CA ASP A 84 -8.56 1.55 6.31
C ASP A 84 -9.67 2.59 6.45
N SER A 85 -9.95 3.32 5.38
CA SER A 85 -10.98 4.36 5.39
C SER A 85 -12.40 3.79 5.48
N LEU A 86 -12.67 2.69 4.80
CA LEU A 86 -14.01 2.11 4.75
C LEU A 86 -14.33 1.22 5.94
N TYR A 87 -13.35 0.49 6.46
CA TYR A 87 -13.59 -0.59 7.41
C TYR A 87 -12.92 -0.41 8.78
N PHE A 88 -11.93 0.48 8.90
CA PHE A 88 -11.20 0.72 10.15
C PHE A 88 -11.31 2.15 10.68
N GLY A 89 -12.16 2.98 10.07
CA GLY A 89 -12.52 4.31 10.57
C GLY A 89 -11.41 5.36 10.45
N ILE A 90 -10.42 5.14 9.59
CA ILE A 90 -9.31 6.07 9.41
C ILE A 90 -9.70 7.20 8.46
N THR A 91 -9.56 8.44 8.93
CA THR A 91 -9.96 9.63 8.18
C THR A 91 -8.89 10.10 7.19
N GLU A 92 -9.29 10.88 6.18
CA GLU A 92 -8.35 11.51 5.24
C GLU A 92 -7.35 12.44 5.93
N ILE A 93 -7.76 13.14 6.99
CA ILE A 93 -6.88 14.03 7.78
C ILE A 93 -5.77 13.19 8.42
N GLN A 94 -6.12 12.10 9.09
CA GLN A 94 -5.13 11.20 9.70
C GLN A 94 -4.16 10.63 8.67
N TYR A 95 -4.61 10.37 7.44
CA TYR A 95 -3.74 9.94 6.35
C TYR A 95 -2.73 11.02 5.93
N ARG A 96 -3.20 12.26 5.77
CA ARG A 96 -2.35 13.40 5.37
C ARG A 96 -1.27 13.70 6.40
N GLU A 97 -1.57 13.47 7.67
CA GLU A 97 -0.67 13.68 8.80
C GLU A 97 0.22 12.48 9.13
N SER A 98 0.19 11.41 8.31
CA SER A 98 0.94 10.18 8.55
C SER A 98 2.02 9.93 7.50
N GLU A 99 3.12 9.32 7.92
CA GLU A 99 3.98 8.50 7.05
C GLU A 99 3.56 7.04 7.18
N PHE A 100 3.76 6.27 6.11
CA PHE A 100 3.43 4.85 6.11
C PHE A 100 4.66 4.00 5.94
N ARG A 101 4.67 2.88 6.65
CA ARG A 101 5.66 1.83 6.50
C ARG A 101 4.95 0.53 6.15
N PHE A 102 5.23 0.02 4.96
CA PHE A 102 4.74 -1.26 4.47
C PHE A 102 5.86 -2.29 4.59
N VAL A 103 5.50 -3.47 5.10
CA VAL A 103 6.33 -4.67 5.08
C VAL A 103 5.58 -5.71 4.27
N VAL A 104 6.20 -6.18 3.20
CA VAL A 104 5.64 -7.17 2.28
C VAL A 104 6.47 -8.45 2.39
N ALA A 105 5.82 -9.52 2.83
CA ALA A 105 6.43 -10.84 2.86
C ALA A 105 6.59 -11.41 1.44
N ASN A 106 7.45 -12.41 1.28
CA ASN A 106 7.73 -13.03 -0.03
C ASN A 106 6.49 -13.65 -0.71
N ASP A 107 5.43 -13.94 0.04
CA ASP A 107 4.16 -14.48 -0.45
C ASP A 107 3.15 -13.38 -0.80
N GLY A 108 3.52 -12.11 -0.66
CA GLY A 108 2.67 -10.95 -0.89
C GLY A 108 1.79 -10.56 0.30
N ALA A 109 1.91 -11.21 1.46
CA ALA A 109 1.25 -10.73 2.67
C ALA A 109 1.79 -9.35 3.06
N VAL A 110 0.89 -8.42 3.38
CA VAL A 110 1.22 -7.02 3.66
C VAL A 110 0.86 -6.69 5.09
N SER A 111 1.81 -6.10 5.81
CA SER A 111 1.58 -5.39 7.06
C SER A 111 1.93 -3.92 6.84
N HIS A 112 1.13 -3.02 7.39
CA HIS A 112 1.44 -1.60 7.35
C HIS A 112 1.22 -0.92 8.70
N THR A 113 2.08 0.05 8.96
CA THR A 113 2.00 0.90 10.14
C THR A 113 1.96 2.36 9.71
N ARG A 114 1.18 3.15 10.45
CA ARG A 114 1.14 4.61 10.36
C ARG A 114 1.96 5.19 11.48
N VAL A 115 2.82 6.14 11.15
CA VAL A 115 3.51 6.96 12.14
C VAL A 115 3.20 8.43 11.85
N PRO A 116 3.11 9.30 12.88
CA PRO A 116 2.94 10.73 12.64
C PRO A 116 4.04 11.26 11.72
N ALA A 117 3.66 12.12 10.77
CA ALA A 117 4.63 12.82 9.94
C ALA A 117 5.51 13.70 10.81
N THR A 118 6.83 13.51 10.70
CA THR A 118 7.79 14.38 11.36
C THR A 118 7.79 15.73 10.63
N ALA A 119 7.57 16.81 11.37
CA ALA A 119 7.60 18.18 10.85
C ALA A 119 8.99 18.60 10.34
#